data_AF-G4Q927-F1
#
_entry.id   AF-G4Q927-F1
#
_cell.length_a   1.000
_cell.length_b   1.000
_cell.length_c   1.000
_cell.angle_alpha   90.00
_cell.angle_beta   90.00
_cell.angle_gamma   90.00
#
_symmetry.space_group_name_H-M   'P 1'
#
loop_
_entity.id
_entity.type
_entity.pdbx_description
1 polymer ?
#
loop_
_entity_poly.entity_id
_entity_poly.type
_entity_poly.pdbx_seq_one_letter_code
_entity_poly.pdbx_strand_id
1 'polypeptide(L)'
;MLRFKDHTNISWALSAWIDLVKSADLPEMNSLVKSFTYWYEEIRSALIYPYSNGFTEGCNNKIKVLKRVSFGLRNFERFRNRILYINTRNEKGHALYSVHVLSRSA
;
A
#
# COMPACT_ATOMS: atom_id res chain seq x y z
N MET A 1 8.82 10.53 3.56
CA MET A 1 9.65 9.44 2.99
C MET A 1 10.96 9.46 3.75
N LEU A 2 11.26 8.42 4.53
CA LEU A 2 12.54 8.31 5.24
C LEU A 2 13.63 8.14 4.18
N ARG A 3 14.37 9.22 3.88
CA ARG A 3 15.47 9.18 2.92
C ARG A 3 16.74 8.83 3.68
N PHE A 4 17.04 7.55 3.80
CA PHE A 4 18.38 7.12 4.16
C PHE A 4 19.26 7.38 2.94
N LYS A 5 20.07 8.44 3.00
CA LYS A 5 20.94 8.87 1.87
C LYS A 5 22.06 7.89 1.55
N ASP A 6 22.31 6.90 2.42
CA ASP A 6 23.48 6.06 2.38
C ASP A 6 23.07 4.57 2.45
N HIS A 7 23.09 3.90 1.29
CA HIS A 7 22.66 2.50 1.14
C HIS A 7 23.46 1.53 2.02
N THR A 8 24.73 1.86 2.26
CA THR A 8 25.65 1.10 3.10
C THR A 8 25.26 1.13 4.58
N ASN A 9 24.61 2.22 5.02
CA ASN A 9 24.21 2.42 6.41
C ASN A 9 22.92 1.65 6.76
N ILE A 10 22.02 1.44 5.78
CA ILE A 10 20.70 0.82 6.02
C ILE A 10 20.81 -0.62 6.52
N SER A 11 21.66 -1.44 5.89
CA SER A 11 21.83 -2.84 6.30
C SER A 11 22.40 -2.95 7.71
N TRP A 12 23.42 -2.14 8.02
CA TRP A 12 23.99 -2.08 9.36
C TRP A 12 22.96 -1.61 10.39
N ALA A 13 22.24 -0.53 10.11
CA ALA A 13 21.26 0.04 11.02
C ALA A 13 20.10 -0.93 11.28
N LEU A 14 19.64 -1.65 10.25
CA LEU A 14 18.58 -2.64 10.37
C LEU A 14 19.03 -3.82 11.23
N SER A 15 20.22 -4.38 11.00
CA SER A 15 20.77 -5.45 11.82
C SER A 15 21.00 -5.02 13.27
N ALA A 16 21.63 -3.86 13.47
CA ALA A 16 21.88 -3.31 14.80
C ALA A 16 20.57 -3.07 15.57
N TRP A 17 19.52 -2.61 14.89
CA TRP A 17 18.20 -2.46 15.48
C TRP A 17 17.57 -3.82 15.84
N ILE A 18 17.66 -4.83 14.97
CA ILE A 18 17.16 -6.19 15.27
C ILE A 18 17.86 -6.75 16.51
N ASP A 19 19.18 -6.60 16.60
CA ASP A 19 19.97 -7.09 17.74
C ASP A 19 19.63 -6.34 19.03
N LEU A 20 19.43 -5.02 18.96
CA LEU A 20 18.95 -4.21 20.08
C LEU A 20 17.60 -4.73 20.59
N VAL A 21 16.62 -4.93 19.70
CA VAL A 21 15.29 -5.40 20.08
C VAL A 21 15.33 -6.81 20.67
N LYS A 22 16.19 -7.70 20.14
CA LYS A 22 16.44 -9.03 20.74
C LYS A 22 17.05 -8.92 22.13
N SER A 23 18.01 -8.03 22.33
CA SER A 23 18.68 -7.84 23.63
C SER A 23 17.78 -7.23 24.69
N ALA A 24 16.76 -6.46 24.27
CA ALA A 24 15.77 -5.89 25.18
C ALA A 24 14.82 -6.94 25.78
N ASP A 25 14.77 -8.16 25.21
CA ASP A 25 14.00 -9.32 25.69
C ASP A 25 12.54 -8.99 26.04
N LEU A 26 11.90 -8.19 25.19
CA LEU A 26 10.50 -7.80 25.35
C LEU A 26 9.60 -8.85 24.66
N PRO A 27 8.78 -9.61 25.40
CA PRO A 27 7.92 -10.64 24.82
C PRO A 27 7.00 -10.12 23.71
N GLU A 28 6.52 -8.88 23.85
CA GLU A 28 5.65 -8.20 22.88
C GLU A 28 6.33 -7.99 21.52
N MET A 29 7.67 -7.94 21.50
CA MET A 29 8.46 -7.71 20.30
C MET A 29 8.91 -9.00 19.61
N ASN A 30 8.72 -10.17 20.22
CA ASN A 30 9.16 -11.44 19.65
C ASN A 30 8.58 -11.72 18.26
N SER A 31 7.30 -11.41 18.06
CA SER A 31 6.64 -11.57 16.75
C SER A 31 7.21 -10.60 15.70
N LEU A 32 7.50 -9.36 16.12
CA LEU A 32 8.10 -8.33 15.28
C LEU A 32 9.50 -8.76 14.83
N VAL A 33 10.37 -9.15 15.76
CA VAL A 33 11.73 -9.62 15.48
C VAL A 33 11.73 -10.83 14.55
N LYS A 34 10.85 -11.81 14.79
CA LYS A 34 10.69 -12.97 13.92
C LYS A 34 10.35 -12.56 12.49
N SER A 35 9.42 -11.62 12.34
CA SER A 35 9.00 -11.11 11.02
C SER A 35 10.12 -10.37 10.31
N PHE A 36 10.82 -9.47 11.02
CA PHE A 36 11.95 -8.72 10.47
C PHE A 36 13.13 -9.62 10.09
N THR A 37 13.35 -10.70 10.83
CA THR A 37 14.39 -11.69 10.50
C THR A 37 14.00 -12.52 9.27
N TYR A 38 12.74 -12.93 9.15
CA TYR A 38 12.26 -13.73 8.02
C TYR A 38 12.20 -12.92 6.70
N TRP A 39 11.76 -11.67 6.77
CA TRP A 39 11.59 -10.76 5.62
C TRP A 39 12.74 -9.76 5.47
N TYR A 40 13.93 -10.11 5.95
CA TYR A 40 15.04 -9.16 6.08
C TYR A 40 15.41 -8.50 4.74
N GLU A 41 15.56 -9.30 3.69
CA GLU A 41 16.00 -8.79 2.37
C GLU A 41 14.93 -7.92 1.70
N GLU A 42 13.66 -8.23 1.87
CA GLU A 42 12.53 -7.45 1.35
C GLU A 42 12.41 -6.11 2.07
N ILE A 43 12.52 -6.11 3.40
CA ILE A 43 12.49 -4.89 4.22
C ILE A 43 13.70 -4.02 3.88
N ARG A 44 14.90 -4.61 3.81
CA ARG A 44 16.12 -3.91 3.37
C ARG A 44 15.94 -3.29 2.00
N SER A 45 15.40 -4.04 1.03
CA SER A 45 15.13 -3.54 -0.32
C SER A 45 14.12 -2.39 -0.32
N ALA A 46 13.04 -2.50 0.47
CA ALA A 46 12.04 -1.45 0.62
C ALA A 46 12.61 -0.15 1.24
N LEU A 47 13.66 -0.25 2.04
CA LEU A 47 14.36 0.91 2.61
C LEU A 47 15.40 1.51 1.65
N ILE A 48 16.04 0.70 0.82
CA ILE A 48 17.07 1.10 -0.15
C ILE A 48 16.46 1.79 -1.36
N TYR A 49 15.40 1.23 -1.93
CA TYR A 49 14.86 1.70 -3.20
C TYR A 49 13.80 2.79 -3.00
N PRO A 50 13.70 3.74 -3.95
CA PRO A 50 12.74 4.84 -3.87
C PRO A 50 11.30 4.44 -4.27
N TYR A 51 10.95 3.15 -4.19
CA TYR A 51 9.62 2.69 -4.56
C TYR A 51 8.66 2.88 -3.39
N SER A 52 7.50 3.46 -3.67
CA SER A 52 6.44 3.63 -2.68
C SER A 52 5.31 2.64 -2.93
N ASN A 53 4.72 2.13 -1.84
CA ASN A 53 3.49 1.34 -1.91
C ASN A 53 2.23 2.20 -2.16
N GLY A 54 2.39 3.52 -2.34
CA GLY A 54 1.27 4.47 -2.40
C GLY A 54 0.30 4.20 -3.55
N PHE A 55 0.79 3.75 -4.71
CA PHE A 55 -0.09 3.36 -5.83
C PHE A 55 -0.96 2.17 -5.45
N THR A 56 -0.36 1.11 -4.92
CA THR A 56 -1.06 -0.10 -4.45
C THR A 56 -2.04 0.21 -3.34
N GLU A 57 -1.67 1.07 -2.38
CA GLU A 57 -2.55 1.55 -1.31
C GLU A 57 -3.74 2.33 -1.85
N GLY A 58 -3.51 3.20 -2.84
CA GLY A 58 -4.57 3.93 -3.55
C GLY A 58 -5.57 2.98 -4.21
N CYS A 59 -5.06 1.97 -4.94
CA CYS A 59 -5.88 0.92 -5.55
C CYS A 59 -6.70 0.16 -4.48
N ASN A 60 -6.05 -0.28 -3.40
CA ASN A 60 -6.70 -0.99 -2.30
C ASN A 60 -7.79 -0.14 -1.62
N ASN A 61 -7.54 1.16 -1.44
CA ASN A 61 -8.54 2.06 -0.86
C ASN A 61 -9.77 2.20 -1.77
N LYS A 62 -9.58 2.39 -3.08
CA LYS A 62 -10.69 2.41 -4.06
C LYS A 62 -11.51 1.12 -4.02
N ILE A 63 -10.85 -0.03 -3.94
CA ILE A 63 -11.52 -1.33 -3.82
C ILE A 63 -12.33 -1.41 -2.52
N LYS A 64 -11.75 -0.97 -1.39
CA LYS A 64 -12.44 -0.91 -0.09
C LYS A 64 -13.65 0.04 -0.12
N VAL A 65 -13.54 1.20 -0.76
CA VAL A 65 -14.66 2.13 -0.98
C VAL A 65 -15.74 1.46 -1.81
N LEU A 66 -15.39 0.85 -2.95
CA LEU A 66 -16.32 0.15 -3.82
C LEU A 66 -17.11 -0.93 -3.07
N LYS A 67 -16.43 -1.75 -2.25
CA LYS A 67 -17.07 -2.77 -1.42
C LYS A 67 -18.08 -2.16 -0.44
N ARG A 68 -17.71 -1.07 0.26
CA ARG A 68 -18.56 -0.38 1.24
C ARG A 68 -19.83 0.21 0.61
N VAL A 69 -19.71 0.89 -0.53
CA VAL A 69 -20.86 1.54 -1.19
C VAL A 69 -21.77 0.57 -1.93
N SER A 70 -21.29 -0.64 -2.25
CA SER A 70 -22.07 -1.62 -3.01
C SER A 70 -22.89 -2.58 -2.14
N PHE A 71 -22.83 -2.45 -0.80
CA PHE A 71 -23.56 -3.31 0.16
C PHE A 71 -23.39 -4.83 -0.10
N GLY A 72 -22.22 -5.23 -0.60
CA GLY A 72 -21.92 -6.62 -0.97
C GLY A 72 -22.18 -6.90 -2.46
N LEU A 73 -21.10 -7.21 -3.18
CA LEU A 73 -21.18 -7.67 -4.57
C LEU A 73 -21.20 -9.20 -4.58
N ARG A 74 -22.34 -9.78 -4.98
CA ARG A 74 -22.56 -11.23 -5.00
C ARG A 74 -21.89 -11.94 -6.18
N ASN A 75 -21.57 -11.21 -7.24
CA ASN A 75 -20.96 -11.75 -8.45
C ASN A 75 -19.52 -11.24 -8.56
N PHE A 76 -18.56 -12.15 -8.47
CA PHE A 76 -17.13 -11.83 -8.51
C PHE A 76 -16.70 -11.21 -9.84
N GLU A 77 -17.24 -11.69 -10.97
CA GLU A 77 -16.91 -11.16 -12.28
C GLU A 77 -17.32 -9.68 -12.42
N ARG A 78 -18.52 -9.33 -11.95
CA ARG A 78 -18.97 -7.93 -11.87
C ARG A 78 -18.11 -7.09 -10.93
N PHE A 79 -17.65 -7.67 -9.82
CA PHE A 79 -16.75 -6.99 -8.90
C PHE A 79 -15.39 -6.72 -9.54
N ARG A 80 -14.77 -7.72 -10.18
CA ARG A 80 -13.51 -7.61 -10.90
C ARG A 80 -13.60 -6.54 -11.99
N ASN A 81 -14.64 -6.55 -12.81
CA ASN A 81 -14.82 -5.57 -13.89
C ASN A 81 -14.94 -4.14 -13.35
N ARG A 82 -15.64 -3.94 -12.23
CA ARG A 82 -15.68 -2.65 -11.55
C ARG A 82 -14.32 -2.24 -10.98
N ILE A 83 -13.56 -3.16 -10.38
CA ILE A 83 -12.20 -2.88 -9.88
C ILE A 83 -11.29 -2.42 -11.02
N LEU A 84 -11.30 -3.12 -12.16
CA LEU A 84 -10.48 -2.75 -13.31
C LEU A 84 -10.86 -1.35 -13.81
N TYR A 85 -12.16 -1.09 -13.97
CA TYR A 85 -12.68 0.19 -14.46
C TYR A 85 -12.32 1.39 -13.57
N ILE A 86 -12.41 1.28 -12.24
CA ILE A 86 -12.08 2.40 -11.34
C ILE A 86 -10.57 2.64 -11.19
N ASN A 87 -9.75 1.64 -11.51
CA ASN A 87 -8.29 1.78 -11.46
C ASN A 87 -7.73 2.32 -12.78
N THR A 88 -8.32 2.01 -13.93
CA THR A 88 -7.89 2.52 -15.26
C THR A 88 -8.28 3.98 -15.51
N ARG A 89 -9.38 4.48 -14.94
CA ARG A 89 -9.83 5.87 -15.17
C ARG A 89 -8.93 6.97 -14.60
N ASN A 90 -8.06 6.65 -13.65
CA ASN A 90 -7.17 7.65 -13.05
C ASN A 90 -5.92 7.96 -13.88
N GLU A 91 -5.68 7.26 -14.99
CA GLU A 91 -4.60 7.59 -15.92
C GLU A 91 -4.94 8.79 -16.83
N LYS A 92 -6.22 9.22 -16.87
CA LYS A 92 -6.69 10.35 -17.69
C LYS A 92 -7.43 11.44 -16.90
N GLY A 93 -7.18 11.53 -15.60
CA GLY A 93 -7.92 12.41 -14.69
C GLY A 93 -7.53 13.89 -14.67
N HIS A 94 -7.23 14.52 -15.81
CA HIS A 94 -7.15 15.99 -15.95
C HIS A 94 -8.20 16.60 -16.88
N ALA A 95 -9.11 15.79 -17.43
CA ALA A 95 -10.27 16.30 -18.15
C ALA A 95 -11.44 15.38 -17.86
N LEU A 96 -12.51 15.90 -17.24
CA LEU A 96 -13.92 15.45 -17.33
C LEU A 96 -14.76 15.79 -16.08
N TYR A 97 -14.30 16.64 -15.15
CA TYR A 97 -15.21 17.22 -14.14
C TYR A 97 -16.07 18.40 -14.66
N SER A 98 -15.99 18.73 -15.95
CA SER A 98 -16.72 19.89 -16.53
C SER A 98 -17.74 19.55 -17.62
N VAL A 99 -18.06 18.27 -17.87
CA VAL A 99 -19.02 17.94 -18.93
C VAL A 99 -20.18 17.12 -18.37
N HIS A 100 -21.31 17.82 -18.20
CA HIS A 100 -22.67 17.35 -18.00
C HIS A 100 -23.04 16.78 -16.63
N VAL A 101 -23.23 17.71 -15.70
CA VAL A 101 -24.40 17.71 -14.81
C VAL A 101 -25.63 17.28 -15.63
N LEU A 102 -26.22 16.17 -15.21
CA LEU A 102 -27.50 15.65 -15.67
C LEU A 102 -28.52 16.79 -15.73
N SER A 103 -29.06 17.08 -16.92
CA SER A 103 -30.29 17.86 -17.01
C SER A 103 -31.39 17.02 -16.37
N ARG A 104 -31.88 17.49 -15.22
CA ARG A 104 -33.24 17.19 -14.77
C ARG A 104 -34.20 17.52 -15.92
N SER A 105 -35.11 16.62 -16.30
CA SER A 105 -36.48 16.87 -16.79
C SER A 105 -37.16 15.61 -17.31
N ALA A 106 -38.47 15.51 -17.00
CA ALA A 106 -39.51 14.53 -17.37
C ALA A 106 -39.45 13.15 -16.69
#